data_AF-I0YZB4-F1
#
_entry.id   AF-I0YZB4-F1
#
_cell.length_a   1.000
_cell.length_b   1.000
_cell.length_c   1.000
_cell.angle_alpha   90.00
_cell.angle_beta   90.00
_cell.angle_gamma   90.00
#
_symmetry.space_group_name_H-M   'P 1'
#
loop_
_entity.id
_entity.type
_entity.pdbx_description
1 polymer ?
#
loop_
_entity_poly.entity_id
_entity_poly.type
_entity_poly.pdbx_seq_one_letter_code
_entity_poly.pdbx_strand_id
1 'polypeptide(L)'
;MGAMKPAIVLQFFERFNLSTIVLSDTDTVWLRDPAEEKALRGEPVNVSRCGHLPGSTMDRLALNSGIIAFRNRPAAKRFLQRWRSYLLDPAKARHISSSGANWTVTDQLALNLIMQEGTGNVVQSVREGGRLVWLADRTIKVLPLPVLAAVNGHVAFEQHLPERHGVSPYVVHATFNRFGLPGKRMRFREMNWWLVNSDDYTSPHRQFMTYDNNVAAFLEGLEGAERPMVPLKKHLLGAAYQVAALRDALAIAWFLNRTLILPQFLAWCDIDHNAAVLEKCATVGSDLQLPFRCPADWYINMRSLEHSQLQLRHSSFLSQLPRDVLESRDAVTLLDWETLSFGLEHPSPNFTHALYLGTQAEKLQDVLGWARDVAILDWQGFQPGAFGGSADANKTEHFNRLFKRGVLGESPSVSGLPLALHSAAAPGSQKSWRGHHFMAGAKAKAACSVRFAGA
;
A
#
# COMPACT_ATOMS: atom_id res chain seq x y z
N MET A 1 5.62 17.21 17.07
CA MET A 1 6.27 15.88 17.11
C MET A 1 7.52 15.80 16.25
N GLY A 2 7.53 16.27 14.99
CA GLY A 2 8.69 16.13 14.10
C GLY A 2 10.04 16.56 14.67
N ALA A 3 10.11 17.68 15.41
CA ALA A 3 11.34 18.17 16.03
C ALA A 3 11.93 17.25 17.12
N MET A 4 11.14 16.28 17.63
CA MET A 4 11.62 15.31 18.63
C MET A 4 12.66 14.36 18.04
N LYS A 5 12.53 13.97 16.77
CA LYS A 5 13.50 13.09 16.10
C LYS A 5 14.93 13.65 16.18
N PRO A 6 15.23 14.88 15.68
CA PRO A 6 16.57 15.42 15.80
C PRO A 6 16.97 15.75 17.24
N ALA A 7 16.02 16.12 18.11
CA ALA A 7 16.32 16.43 19.51
C ALA A 7 16.80 15.21 20.31
N ILE A 8 16.14 14.05 20.15
CA ILE A 8 16.51 12.80 20.83
C ILE A 8 17.92 12.36 20.40
N VAL A 9 18.23 12.42 19.11
CA VAL A 9 19.56 12.04 18.59
C VAL A 9 20.66 12.94 19.19
N LEU A 10 20.43 14.26 19.26
CA LEU A 10 21.37 15.19 19.90
C LEU A 10 21.61 14.85 21.37
N GLN A 11 20.53 14.67 22.14
CA GLN A 11 20.61 14.32 23.56
C GLN A 11 21.36 13.00 23.78
N PHE A 12 21.15 12.00 22.91
CA PHE A 12 21.82 10.72 23.04
C PHE A 12 23.31 10.82 22.73
N PHE A 13 23.71 11.62 21.74
CA PHE A 13 25.12 11.90 21.50
C PHE A 13 25.80 12.63 22.67
N GLU A 14 25.09 13.54 23.33
CA GLU A 14 25.61 14.31 24.47
C GLU A 14 25.71 13.46 25.75
N ARG A 15 24.66 12.69 26.06
CA ARG A 15 24.55 11.95 27.32
C ARG A 15 25.32 10.64 27.32
N PHE A 16 25.31 9.92 26.21
CA PHE A 16 25.84 8.54 26.15
C PHE A 16 27.10 8.42 25.30
N ASN A 17 27.53 9.50 24.65
CA ASN A 17 28.72 9.54 23.79
C ASN A 17 28.77 8.40 22.75
N LEU A 18 27.61 7.99 22.23
CA LEU A 18 27.50 6.93 21.23
C LEU A 18 28.18 7.35 19.94
N SER A 19 28.88 6.45 19.25
CA SER A 19 29.58 6.76 17.99
C SER A 19 28.62 6.93 16.81
N THR A 20 27.54 6.16 16.79
CA THR A 20 26.51 6.14 15.75
C THR A 20 25.16 5.87 16.40
N ILE A 21 24.11 6.53 15.89
CA ILE A 21 22.71 6.27 16.25
C ILE A 21 21.96 5.96 14.97
N VAL A 22 21.30 4.80 14.94
CA VAL A 22 20.33 4.45 13.90
C VAL A 22 18.95 4.78 14.46
N LEU A 23 18.23 5.65 13.78
CA LEU A 23 16.88 6.06 14.10
C LEU A 23 15.93 5.43 13.07
N SER A 24 14.87 4.78 13.54
CA SER A 24 13.78 4.32 12.68
C SER A 24 12.41 4.75 13.25
N ASP A 25 11.44 4.95 12.37
CA ASP A 25 10.05 5.23 12.75
C ASP A 25 9.40 3.99 13.37
N THR A 26 8.34 4.18 14.16
CA THR A 26 7.64 3.10 14.86
C THR A 26 6.88 2.15 13.93
N ASP A 27 6.70 2.55 12.68
CA ASP A 27 6.08 1.79 11.58
C ASP A 27 7.15 1.25 10.60
N THR A 28 8.30 0.91 11.17
CA THR A 28 9.35 0.13 10.52
C THR A 28 9.39 -1.29 11.09
N VAL A 29 9.73 -2.26 10.25
CA VAL A 29 10.00 -3.63 10.67
C VAL A 29 11.43 -3.98 10.29
N TRP A 30 12.23 -4.35 11.30
CA TRP A 30 13.57 -4.91 11.11
C TRP A 30 13.43 -6.43 10.96
N LEU A 31 13.79 -6.95 9.79
CA LEU A 31 13.74 -8.39 9.46
C LEU A 31 15.09 -9.08 9.71
N ARG A 32 16.15 -8.30 9.91
CA ARG A 32 17.51 -8.76 10.17
C ARG A 32 18.18 -7.83 11.17
N ASP A 33 19.30 -8.27 11.73
CA ASP A 33 20.07 -7.46 12.67
C ASP A 33 20.61 -6.18 11.97
N PRO A 34 20.23 -4.97 12.42
CA PRO A 34 20.77 -3.71 11.89
C PRO A 34 22.30 -3.62 11.96
N ALA A 35 22.93 -4.29 12.93
CA ALA A 35 24.37 -4.25 13.13
C ALA A 35 25.15 -4.90 11.98
N GLU A 36 24.53 -5.81 11.23
CA GLU A 36 25.12 -6.49 10.07
C GLU A 36 25.12 -5.64 8.80
N GLU A 37 24.25 -4.64 8.69
CA GLU A 37 24.14 -3.83 7.47
C GLU A 37 25.27 -2.79 7.35
N LYS A 38 26.14 -3.03 6.36
CA LYS A 38 27.32 -2.22 6.05
C LYS A 38 26.98 -0.74 5.85
N ALA A 39 25.91 -0.43 5.13
CA ALA A 39 25.52 0.96 4.86
C ALA A 39 25.13 1.72 6.14
N LEU A 40 24.53 1.06 7.14
CA LEU A 40 24.17 1.67 8.43
C LEU A 40 25.41 1.96 9.28
N ARG A 41 26.46 1.13 9.17
CA ARG A 41 27.80 1.43 9.72
C ARG A 41 28.55 2.47 8.89
N GLY A 42 27.97 2.85 7.76
CA GLY A 42 28.51 3.81 6.81
C GLY A 42 29.75 3.29 6.08
N GLU A 43 29.84 1.97 5.96
CA GLU A 43 30.72 1.31 5.02
C GLU A 43 30.12 1.41 3.61
N PRO A 44 30.96 1.64 2.60
CA PRO A 44 30.48 1.78 1.24
C PRO A 44 30.08 0.42 0.63
N VAL A 45 28.82 0.29 0.23
CA VAL A 45 28.28 -0.89 -0.48
C VAL A 45 28.03 -0.62 -1.96
N ASN A 46 28.28 -1.62 -2.80
CA ASN A 46 28.14 -1.55 -4.26
C ASN A 46 26.80 -2.15 -4.72
N VAL A 47 25.72 -1.41 -4.53
CA VAL A 47 24.33 -1.87 -4.72
C VAL A 47 23.47 -0.72 -5.22
N SER A 48 22.34 -1.04 -5.88
CA SER A 48 21.43 -0.07 -6.48
C SER A 48 20.89 0.94 -5.46
N ARG A 49 20.93 2.23 -5.84
CA ARG A 49 20.48 3.38 -5.05
C ARG A 49 19.60 4.22 -5.96
N CYS A 50 18.36 4.47 -5.57
CA CYS A 50 17.48 5.29 -6.40
C CYS A 50 17.72 6.79 -6.14
N GLY A 51 17.59 7.63 -7.18
CA GLY A 51 17.44 9.10 -7.13
C GLY A 51 18.59 9.96 -6.59
N HIS A 52 19.61 9.37 -5.96
CA HIS A 52 20.63 10.07 -5.17
C HIS A 52 22.06 9.70 -5.61
N LEU A 53 22.21 9.26 -6.86
CA LEU A 53 23.51 8.95 -7.46
C LEU A 53 24.20 10.24 -7.89
N PRO A 54 25.54 10.32 -7.80
CA PRO A 54 26.28 11.42 -8.39
C PRO A 54 25.96 11.59 -9.87
N GLY A 55 25.86 12.84 -10.31
CA GLY A 55 25.47 13.16 -11.68
C GLY A 55 23.97 13.08 -11.94
N SER A 56 23.15 12.64 -10.97
CA SER A 56 21.69 12.75 -11.07
C SER A 56 21.28 14.21 -11.13
N THR A 57 20.46 14.56 -12.13
CA THR A 57 19.84 15.88 -12.20
C THR A 57 18.64 15.94 -11.24
N MET A 58 18.48 17.06 -10.54
CA MET A 58 17.75 17.19 -9.26
C MET A 58 16.21 17.05 -9.26
N ASP A 59 15.61 16.39 -10.24
CA ASP A 59 14.14 16.27 -10.30
C ASP A 59 13.58 15.16 -9.39
N ARG A 60 14.45 14.49 -8.60
CA ARG A 60 14.13 13.23 -7.88
C ARG A 60 14.80 13.05 -6.51
N LEU A 61 15.33 14.11 -5.90
CA LEU A 61 15.94 14.02 -4.57
C LEU A 61 14.84 14.01 -3.49
N ALA A 62 14.27 12.83 -3.24
CA ALA A 62 13.28 12.59 -2.19
C ALA A 62 13.84 11.62 -1.15
N LEU A 63 14.36 12.17 -0.06
CA LEU A 63 14.83 11.41 1.09
C LEU A 63 13.66 11.06 2.01
N ASN A 64 13.65 9.82 2.48
CA ASN A 64 12.74 9.39 3.51
C ASN A 64 13.37 9.59 4.89
N SER A 65 12.59 10.07 5.86
CA SER A 65 13.07 10.37 7.21
C SER A 65 12.81 9.27 8.25
N GLY A 66 12.25 8.14 7.83
CA GLY A 66 11.86 7.05 8.72
C GLY A 66 12.95 6.02 8.99
N ILE A 67 14.08 6.07 8.29
CA ILE A 67 15.28 5.29 8.63
C ILE A 67 16.51 6.16 8.32
N ILE A 68 17.22 6.59 9.36
CA ILE A 68 18.41 7.44 9.22
C ILE A 68 19.48 7.01 10.22
N ALA A 69 20.72 6.91 9.77
CA ALA A 69 21.88 6.73 10.64
C ALA A 69 22.67 8.05 10.76
N PHE A 70 22.91 8.50 11.99
CA PHE A 70 23.75 9.66 12.28
C PHE A 70 25.05 9.20 12.95
N ARG A 71 26.20 9.67 12.46
CA ARG A 71 27.47 9.52 13.17
C ARG A 71 27.69 10.71 14.10
N ASN A 72 28.22 10.46 15.29
CA ASN A 72 28.55 11.48 16.28
C ASN A 72 29.74 12.32 15.80
N ARG A 73 29.45 13.30 14.96
CA ARG A 73 30.41 14.21 14.32
C ARG A 73 29.91 15.64 14.41
N PRO A 74 30.79 16.65 14.47
CA PRO A 74 30.38 18.05 14.54
C PRO A 74 29.41 18.46 13.41
N ALA A 75 29.63 17.98 12.18
CA ALA A 75 28.75 18.27 11.05
C ALA A 75 27.34 17.68 11.23
N ALA A 76 27.23 16.44 11.72
CA ALA A 76 25.93 15.81 11.98
C ALA A 76 25.17 16.51 13.10
N LYS A 77 25.85 16.91 14.19
CA LYS A 77 25.24 17.68 15.28
C LYS A 77 24.72 19.03 14.80
N ARG A 78 25.50 19.77 14.00
CA ARG A 78 25.05 21.04 13.40
C ARG A 78 23.84 20.84 12.50
N PHE A 79 23.83 19.79 11.68
CA PHE A 79 22.67 19.47 10.85
C PHE A 79 21.42 19.16 11.70
N LEU A 80 21.55 18.32 12.74
CA LEU A 80 20.45 17.98 13.64
C LEU A 80 19.90 19.21 14.37
N GLN A 81 20.78 20.10 14.84
CA GLN A 81 20.39 21.38 15.45
C GLN A 81 19.63 22.24 14.45
N ARG A 82 20.13 22.36 13.23
CA ARG A 82 19.48 23.09 12.14
C ARG A 82 18.09 22.53 11.81
N TRP A 83 17.98 21.21 11.67
CA TRP A 83 16.72 20.54 11.35
C TRP A 83 15.69 20.71 12.47
N ARG A 84 16.12 20.58 13.73
CA ARG A 84 15.30 20.87 14.90
C ARG A 84 14.81 22.32 14.89
N SER A 85 15.70 23.29 14.71
CA SER A 85 15.34 24.71 14.69
C SER A 85 14.39 25.05 13.54
N TYR A 86 14.59 24.46 12.36
CA TYR A 86 13.68 24.62 11.22
C TYR A 86 12.27 24.17 11.58
N LEU A 87 12.12 23.04 12.27
CA LEU A 87 10.83 22.47 12.66
C LEU A 87 10.15 23.21 13.83
N LEU A 88 10.89 24.00 14.59
CA LEU A 88 10.38 24.80 15.71
C LEU A 88 10.06 26.24 15.32
N ASP A 89 10.51 26.68 14.14
CA ASP A 89 10.30 28.03 13.62
C ASP A 89 8.87 28.18 13.08
N PRO A 90 8.00 28.99 13.72
CA PRO A 90 6.63 29.19 13.25
C PRO A 90 6.56 29.79 11.83
N ALA A 91 7.55 30.58 11.42
CA ALA A 91 7.61 31.16 10.08
C ALA A 91 7.83 30.10 8.99
N LYS A 92 8.29 28.90 9.36
CA LYS A 92 8.54 27.76 8.47
C LYS A 92 7.52 26.65 8.62
N ALA A 93 6.43 26.87 9.36
CA ALA A 93 5.38 25.87 9.55
C ALA A 93 4.67 25.49 8.23
N ARG A 94 4.76 26.35 7.21
CA ARG A 94 4.16 26.15 5.88
C ARG A 94 5.21 26.27 4.78
N HIS A 95 5.03 25.48 3.73
CA HIS A 95 5.82 25.56 2.51
C HIS A 95 4.88 25.64 1.30
N ILE A 96 5.08 26.65 0.46
CA ILE A 96 4.36 26.79 -0.80
C ILE A 96 5.28 26.30 -1.92
N SER A 97 4.86 25.25 -2.62
CA SER A 97 5.62 24.72 -3.76
C SER A 97 5.61 25.67 -4.95
N SER A 98 6.46 25.41 -5.94
CA SER A 98 6.45 26.13 -7.23
C SER A 98 5.11 26.04 -7.97
N SER A 99 4.34 24.97 -7.74
CA SER A 99 2.98 24.80 -8.27
C SER A 99 1.90 25.52 -7.45
N GLY A 100 2.27 26.27 -6.40
CA GLY A 100 1.33 26.98 -5.52
C GLY A 100 0.68 26.10 -4.45
N ALA A 101 1.06 24.83 -4.33
CA ALA A 101 0.51 23.94 -3.31
C ALA A 101 1.08 24.30 -1.93
N ASN A 102 0.18 24.52 -0.96
CA ASN A 102 0.53 24.93 0.40
C ASN A 102 0.53 23.73 1.35
N TRP A 103 1.72 23.31 1.75
CA TRP A 103 1.95 22.14 2.60
C TRP A 103 2.27 22.56 4.03
N THR A 104 1.77 21.78 4.99
CA THR A 104 2.31 21.82 6.35
C THR A 104 3.68 21.17 6.36
N VAL A 105 4.67 21.81 6.95
CA VAL A 105 6.03 21.28 7.01
C VAL A 105 6.10 20.14 8.02
N THR A 106 6.32 18.94 7.53
CA THR A 106 6.65 17.75 8.31
C THR A 106 8.15 17.63 8.52
N ASP A 107 8.60 16.74 9.41
CA ASP A 107 10.02 16.42 9.59
C ASP A 107 10.67 15.94 8.29
N GLN A 108 9.99 15.09 7.52
CA GLN A 108 10.48 14.65 6.21
C GLN A 108 10.57 15.80 5.21
N LEU A 109 9.56 16.67 5.13
CA LEU A 109 9.60 17.82 4.21
C LEU A 109 10.73 18.78 4.59
N ALA A 110 10.88 19.11 5.88
CA ALA A 110 11.98 19.93 6.37
C ALA A 110 13.36 19.30 6.06
N LEU A 111 13.50 17.97 6.24
CA LEU A 111 14.72 17.25 5.89
C LEU A 111 15.06 17.46 4.41
N ASN A 112 14.09 17.26 3.52
CA ASN A 112 14.29 17.43 2.08
C ASN A 112 14.62 18.88 1.72
N LEU A 113 13.86 19.85 2.23
CA LEU A 113 14.09 21.28 1.98
C LEU A 113 15.52 21.70 2.36
N ILE A 114 16.00 21.27 3.54
CA ILE A 114 17.38 21.57 3.98
C ILE A 114 18.40 20.83 3.11
N MET A 115 18.18 19.55 2.80
CA MET A 115 19.13 18.73 2.04
C MET A 115 19.31 19.19 0.59
N GLN A 116 18.28 19.79 0.00
CA GLN A 116 18.27 20.32 -1.36
C GLN A 116 18.90 21.72 -1.50
N GLU A 117 19.25 22.38 -0.40
CA GLU A 117 19.90 23.69 -0.49
C GLU A 117 21.28 23.57 -1.15
N GLY A 118 21.64 24.55 -1.98
CA GLY A 118 22.98 24.66 -2.58
C GLY A 118 23.39 23.51 -3.52
N THR A 119 22.51 22.54 -3.79
CA THR A 119 22.80 21.42 -4.71
C THR A 119 22.68 21.79 -6.19
N GLY A 120 22.08 22.94 -6.50
CA GLY A 120 21.76 23.34 -7.88
C GLY A 120 20.96 22.24 -8.58
N ASN A 121 21.30 21.95 -9.84
CA ASN A 121 20.66 20.90 -10.63
C ASN A 121 21.36 19.53 -10.53
N VAL A 122 22.47 19.35 -9.81
CA VAL A 122 23.28 18.11 -9.89
C VAL A 122 23.79 17.65 -8.53
N VAL A 123 23.53 16.40 -8.19
CA VAL A 123 24.11 15.75 -7.01
C VAL A 123 25.60 15.50 -7.23
N GLN A 124 26.45 16.10 -6.39
CA GLN A 124 27.91 16.02 -6.53
C GLN A 124 28.51 14.91 -5.68
N SER A 125 29.41 14.10 -6.26
CA SER A 125 30.16 13.08 -5.52
C SER A 125 31.19 13.71 -4.58
N VAL A 126 31.41 13.07 -3.42
CA VAL A 126 32.46 13.46 -2.46
C VAL A 126 33.82 12.82 -2.79
N ARG A 127 33.84 11.67 -3.48
CA ARG A 127 35.02 10.86 -3.82
C ARG A 127 34.84 10.17 -5.18
N GLU A 128 35.94 9.76 -5.81
CA GLU A 128 36.00 9.03 -7.10
C GLU A 128 35.29 7.66 -7.13
N GLY A 129 34.68 7.23 -6.03
CA GLY A 129 33.81 6.06 -6.00
C GLY A 129 32.32 6.38 -6.13
N GLY A 130 31.90 7.65 -6.14
CA GLY A 130 30.50 8.06 -6.28
C GLY A 130 29.53 7.65 -5.16
N ARG A 131 30.03 7.06 -4.07
CA ARG A 131 29.17 6.46 -3.01
C ARG A 131 28.70 7.44 -1.94
N LEU A 132 29.35 8.59 -1.79
CA LEU A 132 28.95 9.63 -0.86
C LEU A 132 28.63 10.89 -1.65
N VAL A 133 27.59 11.59 -1.23
CA VAL A 133 27.13 12.82 -1.88
C VAL A 133 27.16 13.99 -0.91
N TRP A 134 27.48 15.17 -1.44
CA TRP A 134 27.35 16.42 -0.70
C TRP A 134 25.92 16.95 -0.80
N LEU A 135 25.30 17.26 0.34
CA LEU A 135 23.96 17.84 0.45
C LEU A 135 23.96 19.00 1.45
N ALA A 136 22.84 19.72 1.53
CA ALA A 136 22.63 20.88 2.40
C ALA A 136 23.76 21.92 2.27
N ASP A 137 23.90 22.49 1.08
CA ASP A 137 24.93 23.47 0.71
C ASP A 137 26.36 22.98 1.03
N ARG A 138 26.62 21.71 0.69
CA ARG A 138 27.90 21.02 0.92
C ARG A 138 28.32 20.98 2.39
N THR A 139 27.39 21.07 3.33
CA THR A 139 27.71 21.03 4.77
C THR A 139 27.65 19.61 5.36
N ILE A 140 26.97 18.67 4.71
CA ILE A 140 26.84 17.29 5.18
C ILE A 140 27.12 16.27 4.06
N LYS A 141 27.82 15.20 4.43
CA LYS A 141 28.04 14.02 3.57
C LYS A 141 26.96 13.00 3.86
N VAL A 142 26.26 12.55 2.82
CA VAL A 142 25.19 11.56 2.93
C VAL A 142 25.53 10.30 2.15
N LEU A 143 25.22 9.16 2.76
CA LEU A 143 25.22 7.84 2.12
C LEU A 143 23.76 7.41 1.95
N PRO A 144 23.21 7.43 0.73
CA PRO A 144 21.89 6.83 0.49
C PRO A 144 21.95 5.33 0.79
N LEU A 145 20.99 4.84 1.57
CA LEU A 145 20.88 3.42 1.87
C LEU A 145 20.50 2.62 0.60
N PRO A 146 20.97 1.38 0.45
CA PRO A 146 20.58 0.52 -0.66
C PRO A 146 19.08 0.24 -0.67
N VAL A 147 18.44 0.37 -1.83
CA VAL A 147 16.98 0.27 -1.94
C VAL A 147 16.44 -1.13 -1.61
N LEU A 148 17.25 -2.18 -1.82
CA LEU A 148 16.90 -3.57 -1.48
C LEU A 148 17.27 -3.97 -0.05
N ALA A 149 18.09 -3.18 0.65
CA ALA A 149 18.46 -3.44 2.05
C ALA A 149 17.56 -2.67 3.02
N ALA A 150 17.31 -1.38 2.72
CA ALA A 150 16.41 -0.51 3.48
C ALA A 150 15.30 -0.03 2.54
N VAL A 151 14.15 -0.71 2.63
CA VAL A 151 13.09 -0.63 1.63
C VAL A 151 12.00 0.33 2.10
N ASN A 152 11.47 1.13 1.18
CA ASN A 152 10.32 1.98 1.44
C ASN A 152 9.00 1.26 1.09
N GLY A 153 7.87 1.84 1.48
CA GLY A 153 6.53 1.25 1.30
C GLY A 153 6.27 0.85 -0.16
N HIS A 154 6.41 1.78 -1.10
CA HIS A 154 6.16 1.52 -2.52
C HIS A 154 7.03 0.40 -3.11
N VAL A 155 8.32 0.36 -2.75
CA VAL A 155 9.24 -0.68 -3.24
C VAL A 155 8.91 -2.04 -2.63
N ALA A 156 8.49 -2.06 -1.36
CA ALA A 156 8.17 -3.29 -0.64
C ALA A 156 6.82 -3.88 -1.02
N PHE A 157 5.77 -3.07 -1.04
CA PHE A 157 4.38 -3.56 -1.07
C PHE A 157 3.70 -3.46 -2.43
N GLU A 158 4.09 -2.50 -3.29
CA GLU A 158 3.53 -2.35 -4.63
C GLU A 158 4.42 -3.06 -5.66
N GLN A 159 5.74 -2.78 -5.61
CA GLN A 159 6.69 -3.38 -6.56
C GLN A 159 7.12 -4.80 -6.18
N HIS A 160 6.96 -5.19 -4.91
CA HIS A 160 7.50 -6.43 -4.34
C HIS A 160 8.98 -6.65 -4.70
N LEU A 161 9.74 -5.57 -4.79
CA LEU A 161 11.06 -5.60 -5.42
C LEU A 161 12.06 -6.52 -4.69
N PRO A 162 12.12 -6.56 -3.34
CA PRO A 162 13.00 -7.51 -2.65
C PRO A 162 12.68 -8.97 -2.97
N GLU A 163 11.40 -9.35 -2.98
CA GLU A 163 10.94 -10.71 -3.32
C GLU A 163 11.31 -11.08 -4.76
N ARG A 164 11.11 -10.16 -5.70
CA ARG A 164 11.47 -10.37 -7.12
C ARG A 164 12.97 -10.55 -7.36
N HIS A 165 13.80 -10.05 -6.45
CA HIS A 165 15.24 -10.25 -6.47
C HIS A 165 15.73 -11.37 -5.54
N GLY A 166 14.82 -12.08 -4.84
CA GLY A 166 15.19 -13.11 -3.87
C GLY A 166 16.00 -12.57 -2.68
N VAL A 167 15.82 -11.29 -2.33
CA VAL A 167 16.54 -10.63 -1.24
C VAL A 167 15.63 -10.46 -0.03
N SER A 168 16.09 -10.89 1.13
CA SER A 168 15.51 -10.49 2.42
C SER A 168 16.08 -9.14 2.84
N PRO A 169 15.26 -8.07 2.89
CA PRO A 169 15.76 -6.76 3.30
C PRO A 169 16.10 -6.75 4.79
N TYR A 170 16.92 -5.79 5.23
CA TYR A 170 17.18 -5.58 6.65
C TYR A 170 16.00 -4.91 7.33
N VAL A 171 15.39 -3.95 6.64
CA VAL A 171 14.36 -3.10 7.21
C VAL A 171 13.40 -2.63 6.14
N VAL A 172 12.13 -2.57 6.51
CA VAL A 172 11.05 -2.03 5.68
C VAL A 172 10.35 -0.92 6.45
N HIS A 173 10.20 0.25 5.81
CA HIS A 173 9.43 1.37 6.35
C HIS A 173 8.13 1.55 5.56
N ALA A 174 6.98 1.47 6.24
CA ALA A 174 5.66 1.70 5.64
C ALA A 174 5.38 3.20 5.43
N THR A 175 6.09 3.80 4.48
CA THR A 175 5.90 5.20 4.07
C THR A 175 4.83 5.36 2.99
N PHE A 176 4.11 6.48 3.04
CA PHE A 176 3.07 6.87 2.07
C PHE A 176 1.90 5.88 1.92
N ASN A 177 1.74 4.95 2.86
CA ASN A 177 0.59 4.06 2.90
C ASN A 177 -0.70 4.79 3.31
N ARG A 178 -1.84 4.28 2.86
CA ARG A 178 -3.15 4.90 3.09
C ARG A 178 -3.64 4.62 4.50
N PHE A 179 -4.57 5.47 4.95
CA PHE A 179 -5.32 5.33 6.20
C PHE A 179 -4.51 5.35 7.52
N GLY A 180 -3.20 5.58 7.48
CA GLY A 180 -2.34 5.71 8.67
C GLY A 180 -1.98 4.35 9.29
N LEU A 181 -1.85 4.28 10.61
CA LEU A 181 -1.46 3.05 11.32
C LEU A 181 -2.27 1.80 10.91
N PRO A 182 -3.60 1.86 10.72
CA PRO A 182 -4.39 0.73 10.24
C PRO A 182 -3.93 0.14 8.90
N GLY A 183 -3.71 1.01 7.91
CA GLY A 183 -3.24 0.58 6.59
C GLY A 183 -1.82 0.05 6.64
N LYS A 184 -0.92 0.72 7.38
CA LYS A 184 0.46 0.24 7.58
C LYS A 184 0.51 -1.14 8.20
N ARG A 185 -0.29 -1.37 9.26
CA ARG A 185 -0.42 -2.68 9.89
C ARG A 185 -0.96 -3.73 8.92
N MET A 186 -1.95 -3.38 8.11
CA MET A 186 -2.46 -4.29 7.08
C MET A 186 -1.36 -4.70 6.09
N ARG A 187 -0.54 -3.77 5.60
CA ARG A 187 0.57 -4.09 4.68
C ARG A 187 1.57 -5.07 5.28
N PHE A 188 1.97 -4.83 6.52
CA PHE A 188 2.90 -5.74 7.19
C PHE A 188 2.29 -7.13 7.41
N ARG A 189 0.98 -7.20 7.68
CA ARG A 189 0.26 -8.46 7.78
C ARG A 189 0.17 -9.20 6.45
N GLU A 190 -0.17 -8.51 5.36
CA GLU A 190 -0.18 -9.06 3.99
C GLU A 190 1.18 -9.68 3.61
N MET A 191 2.28 -9.08 4.07
CA MET A 191 3.64 -9.58 3.82
C MET A 191 4.14 -10.61 4.85
N ASN A 192 3.33 -11.01 5.84
CA ASN A 192 3.74 -11.87 6.96
C ASN A 192 4.90 -11.29 7.80
N TRP A 193 5.03 -9.96 7.85
CA TRP A 193 6.04 -9.23 8.62
C TRP A 193 5.51 -8.68 9.95
N TRP A 194 4.23 -8.89 10.24
CA TRP A 194 3.60 -8.48 11.48
C TRP A 194 3.51 -9.65 12.48
N LEU A 195 4.42 -9.69 13.45
CA LEU A 195 4.57 -10.83 14.36
C LEU A 195 3.56 -10.87 15.52
N VAL A 196 2.99 -9.72 15.88
CA VAL A 196 2.17 -9.59 17.10
C VAL A 196 0.72 -9.30 16.73
N ASN A 197 -0.08 -10.35 16.59
CA ASN A 197 -1.53 -10.22 16.47
C ASN A 197 -2.19 -10.39 17.84
N SER A 198 -3.33 -9.74 18.06
CA SER A 198 -4.13 -10.02 19.25
C SER A 198 -4.69 -11.44 19.20
N ASP A 199 -5.01 -12.00 20.37
CA ASP A 199 -5.68 -13.29 20.46
C ASP A 199 -6.97 -13.27 19.63
N ASP A 200 -7.80 -12.22 19.74
CA ASP A 200 -9.00 -12.02 18.92
C ASP A 200 -8.74 -11.99 17.39
N TYR A 201 -7.54 -11.57 16.98
CA TYR A 201 -7.18 -11.56 15.56
C TYR A 201 -6.82 -12.96 15.08
N THR A 202 -6.12 -13.72 15.91
CA THR A 202 -5.69 -15.10 15.60
C THR A 202 -6.75 -16.15 15.95
N SER A 203 -7.72 -15.81 16.80
CA SER A 203 -8.74 -16.68 17.35
C SER A 203 -9.96 -15.86 17.79
N PRO A 204 -11.11 -15.98 17.09
CA PRO A 204 -12.31 -16.27 17.88
C PRO A 204 -13.28 -17.29 17.26
N HIS A 205 -13.21 -17.59 15.95
CA HIS A 205 -14.04 -18.62 15.31
C HIS A 205 -13.22 -19.25 14.19
N ARG A 206 -13.07 -20.58 14.21
CA ARG A 206 -12.42 -21.35 13.13
C ARG A 206 -13.29 -21.42 11.86
N GLN A 207 -14.25 -20.51 11.70
CA GLN A 207 -15.19 -20.47 10.60
C GLN A 207 -14.83 -19.30 9.68
N PHE A 208 -14.10 -19.62 8.63
CA PHE A 208 -13.65 -18.72 7.61
C PHE A 208 -14.45 -18.91 6.33
N MET A 209 -14.46 -17.85 5.52
CA MET A 209 -14.89 -17.85 4.14
C MET A 209 -13.79 -17.19 3.31
N THR A 210 -13.51 -17.70 2.13
CA THR A 210 -12.70 -17.02 1.11
C THR A 210 -13.33 -17.22 -0.26
N TYR A 211 -12.84 -16.52 -1.27
CA TYR A 211 -13.36 -16.60 -2.62
C TYR A 211 -12.25 -16.39 -3.66
N ASP A 212 -12.45 -16.91 -4.87
CA ASP A 212 -11.57 -16.68 -6.00
C ASP A 212 -11.73 -15.27 -6.59
N ASN A 213 -10.62 -14.58 -6.85
CA ASN A 213 -10.67 -13.27 -7.47
C ASN A 213 -10.62 -13.36 -9.00
N ASN A 214 -11.79 -13.47 -9.62
CA ASN A 214 -11.95 -13.64 -11.07
C ASN A 214 -11.87 -12.35 -11.89
N VAL A 215 -11.37 -11.26 -11.30
CA VAL A 215 -11.28 -9.94 -11.96
C VAL A 215 -10.46 -9.97 -13.26
N ALA A 216 -9.42 -10.81 -13.34
CA ALA A 216 -8.60 -10.91 -14.55
C ALA A 216 -9.41 -11.49 -15.71
N ALA A 217 -10.09 -12.62 -15.49
CA ALA A 217 -10.98 -13.24 -16.47
C ALA A 217 -12.13 -12.30 -16.88
N PHE A 218 -12.73 -11.58 -15.92
CA PHE A 218 -13.74 -10.56 -16.22
C PHE A 218 -13.21 -9.48 -17.17
N LEU A 219 -12.01 -8.94 -16.90
CA LEU A 219 -11.43 -7.90 -17.74
C LEU A 219 -10.99 -8.43 -19.11
N GLU A 220 -10.48 -9.66 -19.17
CA GLU A 220 -10.16 -10.34 -20.43
C GLU A 220 -11.40 -10.53 -21.31
N GLY A 221 -12.55 -10.91 -20.72
CA GLY A 221 -13.81 -11.02 -21.45
C GLY A 221 -14.36 -9.68 -21.98
N LEU A 222 -13.99 -8.56 -21.34
CA LEU A 222 -14.33 -7.21 -21.82
C LEU A 222 -13.32 -6.67 -22.85
N GLU A 223 -12.11 -7.20 -22.87
CA GLU A 223 -11.07 -6.78 -23.80
C GLU A 223 -11.25 -7.46 -25.16
N GLY A 224 -11.51 -6.65 -26.19
CA GLY A 224 -11.48 -7.13 -27.56
C GLY A 224 -10.04 -7.34 -28.03
N ALA A 225 -9.80 -8.41 -28.81
CA ALA A 225 -8.47 -8.77 -29.32
C ALA A 225 -7.77 -7.64 -30.11
N GLU A 226 -8.53 -6.75 -30.75
CA GLU A 226 -7.98 -5.70 -31.62
C GLU A 226 -7.62 -4.39 -30.90
N ARG A 227 -8.15 -4.15 -29.69
CA ARG A 227 -7.97 -2.89 -28.97
C ARG A 227 -7.85 -3.12 -27.46
N PRO A 228 -6.63 -3.36 -26.94
CA PRO A 228 -6.43 -3.58 -25.51
C PRO A 228 -6.88 -2.35 -24.73
N MET A 229 -7.42 -2.57 -23.54
CA MET A 229 -7.93 -1.50 -22.72
C MET A 229 -6.77 -0.66 -22.18
N VAL A 230 -6.93 0.67 -22.18
CA VAL A 230 -5.95 1.54 -21.54
C VAL A 230 -5.86 1.22 -20.04
N PRO A 231 -4.66 1.16 -19.43
CA PRO A 231 -4.48 0.68 -18.05
C PRO A 231 -5.36 1.38 -17.00
N LEU A 232 -5.58 2.69 -17.15
CA LEU A 232 -6.45 3.45 -16.23
C LEU A 232 -7.91 2.94 -16.30
N LYS A 233 -8.45 2.73 -17.49
CA LYS A 233 -9.81 2.19 -17.67
C LYS A 233 -9.88 0.76 -17.12
N LYS A 234 -8.86 -0.06 -17.36
CA LYS A 234 -8.75 -1.42 -16.84
C LYS A 234 -8.74 -1.44 -15.31
N HIS A 235 -7.99 -0.53 -14.70
CA HIS A 235 -7.97 -0.35 -13.25
C HIS A 235 -9.32 0.08 -12.70
N LEU A 236 -10.00 1.05 -13.31
CA LEU A 236 -11.31 1.52 -12.83
C LEU A 236 -12.38 0.41 -12.88
N LEU A 237 -12.44 -0.35 -13.98
CA LEU A 237 -13.37 -1.48 -14.11
C LEU A 237 -13.00 -2.62 -13.15
N GLY A 238 -11.72 -2.96 -13.05
CA GLY A 238 -11.25 -4.01 -12.13
C GLY A 238 -11.45 -3.65 -10.66
N ALA A 239 -11.26 -2.38 -10.29
CA ALA A 239 -11.55 -1.88 -8.95
C ALA A 239 -13.05 -1.97 -8.63
N ALA A 240 -13.92 -1.54 -9.56
CA ALA A 240 -15.36 -1.62 -9.38
C ALA A 240 -15.83 -3.07 -9.20
N TYR A 241 -15.34 -3.99 -10.04
CA TYR A 241 -15.62 -5.43 -9.92
C TYR A 241 -15.19 -5.98 -8.56
N GLN A 242 -13.95 -5.73 -8.14
CA GLN A 242 -13.41 -6.26 -6.89
C GLN A 242 -14.13 -5.69 -5.66
N VAL A 243 -14.50 -4.41 -5.66
CA VAL A 243 -15.28 -3.80 -4.56
C VAL A 243 -16.70 -4.37 -4.51
N ALA A 244 -17.34 -4.61 -5.65
CA ALA A 244 -18.66 -5.23 -5.71
C ALA A 244 -18.63 -6.70 -5.24
N ALA A 245 -17.65 -7.48 -5.69
CA ALA A 245 -17.43 -8.84 -5.20
C ALA A 245 -17.13 -8.87 -3.69
N LEU A 246 -16.27 -7.97 -3.20
CA LEU A 246 -16.00 -7.83 -1.78
C LEU A 246 -17.26 -7.54 -0.96
N ARG A 247 -18.14 -6.67 -1.47
CA ARG A 247 -19.42 -6.35 -0.81
C ARG A 247 -20.27 -7.60 -0.63
N ASP A 248 -20.42 -8.40 -1.68
CA ASP A 248 -21.25 -9.60 -1.63
C ASP A 248 -20.59 -10.69 -0.77
N ALA A 249 -19.27 -10.85 -0.85
CA ALA A 249 -18.54 -11.81 -0.02
C ALA A 249 -18.63 -11.46 1.47
N LEU A 250 -18.50 -10.18 1.83
CA LEU A 250 -18.69 -9.71 3.20
C LEU A 250 -20.14 -9.89 3.66
N ALA A 251 -21.13 -9.73 2.78
CA ALA A 251 -22.52 -9.96 3.12
C ALA A 251 -22.74 -11.43 3.47
N ILE A 252 -22.33 -12.34 2.60
CA ILE A 252 -22.43 -13.78 2.81
C ILE A 252 -21.70 -14.19 4.10
N ALA A 253 -20.46 -13.74 4.29
CA ALA A 253 -19.70 -14.01 5.50
C ALA A 253 -20.42 -13.50 6.76
N TRP A 254 -20.97 -12.28 6.74
CA TRP A 254 -21.72 -11.71 7.86
C TRP A 254 -23.00 -12.51 8.18
N PHE A 255 -23.78 -12.88 7.17
CA PHE A 255 -25.00 -13.68 7.35
C PHE A 255 -24.74 -15.13 7.78
N LEU A 256 -23.58 -15.69 7.44
CA LEU A 256 -23.13 -17.02 7.87
C LEU A 256 -22.31 -16.99 9.17
N ASN A 257 -22.12 -15.81 9.78
CA ASN A 257 -21.25 -15.61 10.95
C ASN A 257 -19.82 -16.14 10.76
N ARG A 258 -19.25 -15.92 9.57
CA ARG A 258 -17.88 -16.31 9.20
C ARG A 258 -16.96 -15.09 9.09
N THR A 259 -15.68 -15.29 9.37
CA THR A 259 -14.65 -14.29 9.07
C THR A 259 -14.23 -14.39 7.61
N LEU A 260 -14.26 -13.28 6.87
CA LEU A 260 -13.82 -13.26 5.47
C LEU A 260 -12.28 -13.18 5.38
N ILE A 261 -11.65 -14.15 4.73
CA ILE A 261 -10.26 -14.04 4.28
C ILE A 261 -10.29 -13.44 2.88
N LEU A 262 -9.75 -12.23 2.73
CA LEU A 262 -9.68 -11.54 1.45
C LEU A 262 -8.91 -12.37 0.43
N PRO A 263 -9.26 -12.35 -0.86
CA PRO A 263 -8.34 -12.79 -1.89
C PRO A 263 -7.24 -11.75 -2.11
N GLN A 264 -6.22 -12.12 -2.89
CA GLN A 264 -5.28 -11.15 -3.41
C GLN A 264 -5.97 -10.24 -4.44
N PHE A 265 -6.06 -8.95 -4.15
CA PHE A 265 -6.53 -7.99 -5.14
C PHE A 265 -5.48 -7.73 -6.23
N LEU A 266 -5.94 -7.29 -7.41
CA LEU A 266 -5.11 -6.92 -8.56
C LEU A 266 -5.35 -5.47 -8.96
N ALA A 267 -4.29 -4.79 -9.39
CA ALA A 267 -4.34 -3.42 -9.89
C ALA A 267 -3.61 -3.27 -11.22
N TRP A 268 -4.19 -2.45 -12.11
CA TRP A 268 -3.62 -2.08 -13.42
C TRP A 268 -3.19 -0.61 -13.48
N CYS A 269 -3.23 0.09 -12.36
CA CYS A 269 -2.82 1.48 -12.29
C CYS A 269 -2.33 1.79 -10.90
N ASP A 270 -1.13 2.34 -10.82
CA ASP A 270 -0.54 2.82 -9.60
C ASP A 270 -1.28 4.06 -9.07
N ILE A 271 -1.20 4.29 -7.76
CA ILE A 271 -1.81 5.43 -7.08
C ILE A 271 -0.70 6.22 -6.40
N ASP A 272 -0.44 7.41 -6.93
CA ASP A 272 0.50 8.38 -6.36
C ASP A 272 -0.18 9.75 -6.20
N HIS A 273 0.40 10.60 -5.36
CA HIS A 273 0.05 12.02 -5.28
C HIS A 273 0.47 12.81 -6.53
N ASN A 274 1.38 12.27 -7.34
CA ASN A 274 1.83 12.88 -8.59
C ASN A 274 0.92 12.48 -9.76
N ALA A 275 0.31 13.48 -10.40
CA ALA A 275 -0.55 13.28 -11.58
C ALA A 275 0.15 12.57 -12.76
N ALA A 276 1.48 12.60 -12.83
CA ALA A 276 2.25 11.89 -13.86
C ALA A 276 2.00 10.37 -13.85
N VAL A 277 1.52 9.80 -12.74
CA VAL A 277 1.11 8.40 -12.66
C VAL A 277 0.01 8.06 -13.67
N LEU A 278 -0.87 9.02 -13.98
CA LEU A 278 -2.02 8.80 -14.87
C LEU A 278 -1.62 8.56 -16.33
N GLU A 279 -0.42 8.99 -16.74
CA GLU A 279 0.05 8.81 -18.12
C GLU A 279 0.38 7.34 -18.44
N LYS A 280 0.94 6.62 -17.47
CA LYS A 280 1.47 5.25 -17.65
C LYS A 280 0.95 4.25 -16.64
N CYS A 281 0.12 4.71 -15.71
CA CYS A 281 -0.38 3.91 -14.61
C CYS A 281 0.73 3.30 -13.74
N ALA A 282 1.88 3.95 -13.69
CA ALA A 282 3.04 3.58 -12.89
C ALA A 282 3.85 4.84 -12.55
N THR A 283 4.32 4.93 -11.32
CA THR A 283 5.21 6.01 -10.90
C THR A 283 6.46 6.07 -11.78
N VAL A 284 6.82 7.26 -12.27
CA VAL A 284 7.95 7.45 -13.20
C VAL A 284 9.26 7.00 -12.56
N GLY A 285 9.94 6.06 -13.21
CA GLY A 285 11.23 5.52 -12.75
C GLY A 285 11.11 4.38 -11.74
N SER A 286 9.89 3.94 -11.41
CA SER A 286 9.64 2.70 -10.65
C SER A 286 9.88 1.44 -11.50
N ASP A 287 10.11 0.31 -10.82
CA ASP A 287 10.19 -1.03 -11.44
C ASP A 287 8.85 -1.80 -11.36
N LEU A 288 7.75 -1.07 -11.15
CA LEU A 288 6.41 -1.64 -11.05
C LEU A 288 6.02 -2.31 -12.37
N GLN A 289 5.46 -3.52 -12.29
CA GLN A 289 4.91 -4.25 -13.43
C GLN A 289 3.41 -4.37 -13.30
N LEU A 290 2.68 -4.10 -14.38
CA LEU A 290 1.22 -4.17 -14.42
C LEU A 290 0.76 -5.51 -15.05
N PRO A 291 -0.32 -6.14 -14.53
CA PRO A 291 -0.90 -5.87 -13.22
C PRO A 291 0.04 -6.28 -12.07
N PHE A 292 -0.20 -5.71 -10.89
CA PHE A 292 0.49 -6.10 -9.67
C PHE A 292 -0.50 -6.51 -8.58
N ARG A 293 0.02 -7.18 -7.55
CA ARG A 293 -0.70 -7.49 -6.32
C ARG A 293 -1.08 -6.19 -5.63
N CYS A 294 -2.36 -5.86 -5.68
CA CYS A 294 -2.89 -4.64 -5.09
C CYS A 294 -3.06 -4.83 -3.58
N PRO A 295 -2.49 -3.95 -2.76
CA PRO A 295 -2.68 -3.99 -1.32
C PRO A 295 -4.13 -3.65 -0.92
N ALA A 296 -4.66 -4.29 0.12
CA ALA A 296 -6.06 -4.16 0.48
C ALA A 296 -6.49 -2.72 0.86
N ASP A 297 -5.57 -1.90 1.39
CA ASP A 297 -5.81 -0.50 1.75
C ASP A 297 -5.99 0.43 0.54
N TRP A 298 -5.98 -0.11 -0.69
CA TRP A 298 -6.37 0.63 -1.89
C TRP A 298 -7.87 0.65 -2.10
N TYR A 299 -8.54 -0.45 -1.72
CA TYR A 299 -9.98 -0.64 -1.90
C TYR A 299 -10.77 -0.55 -0.60
N ILE A 300 -10.11 -0.70 0.54
CA ILE A 300 -10.76 -0.75 1.86
C ILE A 300 -10.20 0.37 2.74
N ASN A 301 -11.09 1.17 3.33
CA ASN A 301 -10.76 2.14 4.35
C ASN A 301 -10.40 1.43 5.66
N MET A 302 -9.13 1.07 5.81
CA MET A 302 -8.65 0.32 6.98
C MET A 302 -8.90 1.03 8.31
N ARG A 303 -8.96 2.37 8.32
CA ARG A 303 -9.26 3.13 9.54
C ARG A 303 -10.70 2.94 9.98
N SER A 304 -11.65 3.00 9.05
CA SER A 304 -13.05 2.79 9.38
C SER A 304 -13.33 1.33 9.71
N LEU A 305 -12.64 0.43 9.01
CA LEU A 305 -12.78 -1.01 9.19
C LEU A 305 -12.46 -1.47 10.61
N GLU A 306 -11.39 -0.92 11.21
CA GLU A 306 -11.01 -1.24 12.60
C GLU A 306 -12.07 -0.90 13.65
N HIS A 307 -12.95 0.05 13.34
CA HIS A 307 -14.06 0.44 14.21
C HIS A 307 -15.39 -0.17 13.75
N SER A 308 -15.37 -1.07 12.77
CA SER A 308 -16.56 -1.72 12.23
C SER A 308 -16.79 -3.08 12.87
N GLN A 309 -18.01 -3.61 12.69
CA GLN A 309 -18.37 -4.97 13.10
C GLN A 309 -17.99 -6.03 12.05
N LEU A 310 -17.37 -5.63 10.95
CA LEU A 310 -17.01 -6.53 9.85
C LEU A 310 -15.73 -7.28 10.19
N GLN A 311 -15.77 -8.61 10.08
CA GLN A 311 -14.62 -9.45 10.36
C GLN A 311 -13.94 -9.85 9.05
N LEU A 312 -12.70 -9.39 8.86
CA LEU A 312 -11.85 -9.89 7.78
C LEU A 312 -10.42 -10.18 8.21
N ARG A 313 -9.72 -10.90 7.34
CA ARG A 313 -8.29 -11.17 7.38
C ARG A 313 -7.66 -10.89 6.01
N HIS A 314 -6.38 -10.56 6.00
CA HIS A 314 -5.62 -10.27 4.79
C HIS A 314 -5.44 -11.53 3.92
N SER A 315 -5.00 -11.33 2.67
CA SER A 315 -4.88 -12.40 1.67
C SER A 315 -3.93 -13.53 2.06
N SER A 316 -2.81 -13.20 2.68
CA SER A 316 -1.85 -14.20 3.15
C SER A 316 -2.24 -14.88 4.47
N PHE A 317 -3.39 -14.55 5.08
CA PHE A 317 -3.79 -15.14 6.36
C PHE A 317 -4.06 -16.63 6.24
N LEU A 318 -4.58 -17.08 5.10
CA LEU A 318 -4.88 -18.49 4.84
C LEU A 318 -3.64 -19.38 5.08
N SER A 319 -2.45 -18.95 4.62
CA SER A 319 -1.22 -19.74 4.78
C SER A 319 -0.65 -19.71 6.21
N GLN A 320 -1.22 -18.91 7.11
CA GLN A 320 -0.84 -18.85 8.52
C GLN A 320 -1.73 -19.75 9.40
N LEU A 321 -2.80 -20.31 8.85
CA LEU A 321 -3.73 -21.13 9.62
C LEU A 321 -3.10 -22.48 10.00
N PRO A 322 -3.47 -23.03 11.18
CA PRO A 322 -3.10 -24.38 11.58
C PRO A 322 -3.53 -25.43 10.55
N ARG A 323 -2.75 -26.52 10.46
CA ARG A 323 -2.97 -27.59 9.49
C ARG A 323 -4.36 -28.23 9.59
N ASP A 324 -4.86 -28.45 10.80
CA ASP A 324 -6.19 -29.01 11.06
C ASP A 324 -7.32 -28.10 10.56
N VAL A 325 -7.12 -26.77 10.59
CA VAL A 325 -8.06 -25.79 10.03
C VAL A 325 -8.00 -25.81 8.50
N LEU A 326 -6.79 -25.89 7.93
CA LEU A 326 -6.59 -25.97 6.48
C LEU A 326 -7.17 -27.25 5.85
N GLU A 327 -7.08 -28.37 6.56
CA GLU A 327 -7.63 -29.66 6.15
C GLU A 327 -9.17 -29.70 6.27
N SER A 328 -9.76 -28.87 7.14
CA SER A 328 -11.22 -28.66 7.23
C SER A 328 -11.69 -27.58 6.24
N ARG A 329 -11.54 -27.85 4.95
CA ARG A 329 -11.92 -26.95 3.86
C ARG A 329 -12.85 -27.65 2.89
N ASP A 330 -13.89 -26.94 2.44
CA ASP A 330 -14.78 -27.40 1.38
C ASP A 330 -15.13 -26.26 0.42
N ALA A 331 -15.54 -26.62 -0.80
CA ALA A 331 -15.80 -25.69 -1.88
C ALA A 331 -17.30 -25.44 -2.08
N VAL A 332 -17.63 -24.19 -2.42
CA VAL A 332 -18.97 -23.76 -2.82
C VAL A 332 -18.86 -23.18 -4.22
N THR A 333 -19.53 -23.80 -5.20
CA THR A 333 -19.48 -23.34 -6.59
C THR A 333 -20.63 -22.37 -6.87
N LEU A 334 -20.31 -21.16 -7.33
CA LEU A 334 -21.30 -20.21 -7.79
C LEU A 334 -21.54 -20.40 -9.30
N LEU A 335 -22.78 -20.72 -9.67
CA LEU A 335 -23.21 -20.91 -11.04
C LEU A 335 -23.92 -19.66 -11.56
N ASP A 336 -23.65 -19.35 -12.83
CA ASP A 336 -24.39 -18.33 -13.58
C ASP A 336 -25.66 -18.92 -14.18
N TRP A 337 -26.71 -18.12 -14.33
CA TRP A 337 -27.94 -18.56 -15.00
C TRP A 337 -27.70 -18.88 -16.49
N GLU A 338 -26.75 -18.19 -17.15
CA GLU A 338 -26.42 -18.42 -18.56
C GLU A 338 -25.79 -19.80 -18.82
N THR A 339 -25.09 -20.37 -17.83
CA THR A 339 -24.51 -21.72 -17.94
C THR A 339 -25.56 -22.84 -17.89
N LEU A 340 -26.79 -22.55 -17.45
CA LEU A 340 -27.92 -23.48 -17.48
C LEU A 340 -28.77 -23.38 -18.75
N SER A 341 -28.69 -22.28 -19.50
CA SER A 341 -29.43 -22.07 -20.75
C SER A 341 -29.07 -23.09 -21.84
N PHE A 342 -27.97 -23.82 -21.67
CA PHE A 342 -27.58 -24.98 -22.47
C PHE A 342 -27.84 -26.30 -21.72
N GLY A 343 -29.10 -26.60 -21.43
CA GLY A 343 -29.60 -27.99 -21.33
C GLY A 343 -28.94 -28.92 -20.32
N LEU A 344 -28.33 -28.42 -19.24
CA LEU A 344 -27.96 -29.26 -18.10
C LEU A 344 -29.18 -29.43 -17.20
N GLU A 345 -30.10 -30.32 -17.62
CA GLU A 345 -30.99 -30.98 -16.67
C GLU A 345 -30.10 -31.73 -15.68
N HIS A 346 -30.02 -31.19 -14.47
CA HIS A 346 -29.19 -31.61 -13.34
C HIS A 346 -27.73 -31.13 -13.38
N PRO A 347 -27.26 -30.46 -12.30
CA PRO A 347 -25.82 -30.28 -12.11
C PRO A 347 -25.17 -31.67 -12.14
N SER A 348 -24.12 -31.81 -12.93
CA SER A 348 -23.27 -33.01 -12.98
C SER A 348 -23.00 -33.53 -11.56
N PRO A 349 -22.88 -34.86 -11.34
CA PRO A 349 -22.53 -35.46 -10.04
C PRO A 349 -21.21 -34.93 -9.43
N ASN A 350 -20.47 -34.08 -10.15
CA ASN A 350 -19.28 -33.38 -9.68
C ASN A 350 -19.54 -32.04 -8.98
N PHE A 351 -20.78 -31.52 -8.94
CA PHE A 351 -21.10 -30.27 -8.24
C PHE A 351 -21.94 -30.54 -6.99
N THR A 352 -21.29 -31.00 -5.92
CA THR A 352 -21.96 -31.36 -4.66
C THR A 352 -22.61 -30.16 -3.95
N HIS A 353 -22.12 -28.92 -4.17
CA HIS A 353 -22.59 -27.73 -3.44
C HIS A 353 -22.64 -26.46 -4.33
N ALA A 354 -23.59 -26.42 -5.26
CA ALA A 354 -23.78 -25.29 -6.17
C ALA A 354 -24.82 -24.26 -5.67
N LEU A 355 -24.53 -22.97 -5.86
CA LEU A 355 -25.42 -21.84 -5.57
C LEU A 355 -25.55 -20.92 -6.78
N TYR A 356 -26.63 -20.14 -6.84
CA TYR A 356 -26.91 -19.22 -7.94
C TYR A 356 -26.59 -17.77 -7.59
N LEU A 357 -26.32 -16.96 -8.60
CA LEU A 357 -26.33 -15.50 -8.43
C LEU A 357 -27.66 -15.03 -7.84
N GLY A 358 -27.57 -14.03 -6.96
CA GLY A 358 -28.72 -13.47 -6.29
C GLY A 358 -29.35 -14.40 -5.25
N THR A 359 -28.63 -15.41 -4.74
CA THR A 359 -29.17 -16.25 -3.67
C THR A 359 -29.41 -15.42 -2.41
N GLN A 360 -30.60 -15.55 -1.82
CA GLN A 360 -30.98 -14.85 -0.60
C GLN A 360 -30.35 -15.47 0.66
N ALA A 361 -30.10 -14.65 1.67
CA ALA A 361 -29.44 -15.04 2.93
C ALA A 361 -30.07 -16.27 3.61
N GLU A 362 -31.39 -16.34 3.66
CA GLU A 362 -32.12 -17.44 4.29
C GLU A 362 -31.85 -18.76 3.56
N LYS A 363 -31.90 -18.73 2.22
CA LYS A 363 -31.60 -19.89 1.38
C LYS A 363 -30.13 -20.31 1.49
N LEU A 364 -29.21 -19.36 1.71
CA LEU A 364 -27.80 -19.69 1.98
C LEU A 364 -27.65 -20.51 3.26
N GLN A 365 -28.34 -20.14 4.34
CA GLN A 365 -28.27 -20.86 5.61
C GLN A 365 -28.84 -22.28 5.50
N ASP A 366 -29.93 -22.43 4.74
CA ASP A 366 -30.56 -23.74 4.50
C ASP A 366 -29.66 -24.65 3.64
N VAL A 367 -29.17 -24.15 2.50
CA VAL A 367 -28.34 -24.93 1.57
C VAL A 367 -26.97 -25.23 2.15
N LEU A 368 -26.39 -24.32 2.93
CA LEU A 368 -25.08 -24.49 3.56
C LEU A 368 -25.20 -25.06 4.99
N GLY A 369 -26.32 -25.69 5.34
CA GLY A 369 -26.48 -26.36 6.63
C GLY A 369 -25.45 -27.46 6.89
N TRP A 370 -24.99 -28.15 5.83
CA TRP A 370 -23.91 -29.14 5.89
C TRP A 370 -22.56 -28.53 6.28
N ALA A 371 -22.35 -27.26 5.95
CA ALA A 371 -21.09 -26.56 6.12
C ALA A 371 -20.91 -25.98 7.53
N ARG A 372 -21.79 -26.26 8.49
CA ARG A 372 -21.69 -25.72 9.85
C ARG A 372 -20.35 -26.07 10.52
N ASP A 373 -19.88 -27.29 10.34
CA ASP A 373 -18.64 -27.78 10.97
C ASP A 373 -17.40 -27.62 10.08
N VAL A 374 -17.56 -27.11 8.86
CA VAL A 374 -16.45 -26.84 7.94
C VAL A 374 -15.75 -25.56 8.35
N ALA A 375 -14.45 -25.65 8.57
CA ALA A 375 -13.67 -24.51 9.02
C ALA A 375 -13.53 -23.45 7.92
N ILE A 376 -13.24 -23.84 6.68
CA ILE A 376 -13.03 -22.90 5.57
C ILE A 376 -14.01 -23.20 4.44
N LEU A 377 -14.85 -22.23 4.09
CA LEU A 377 -15.63 -22.26 2.85
C LEU A 377 -14.92 -21.50 1.75
N ASP A 378 -14.59 -22.22 0.68
CA ASP A 378 -13.89 -21.71 -0.48
C ASP A 378 -14.85 -21.51 -1.64
N TRP A 379 -15.19 -20.27 -1.93
CA TRP A 379 -16.12 -19.95 -3.00
C TRP A 379 -15.41 -19.88 -4.34
N GLN A 380 -15.92 -20.64 -5.30
CA GLN A 380 -15.39 -20.76 -6.65
C GLN A 380 -16.37 -20.16 -7.66
N GLY A 381 -15.84 -19.53 -8.72
CA GLY A 381 -16.65 -18.80 -9.68
C GLY A 381 -17.27 -17.52 -9.10
N PHE A 382 -16.70 -16.98 -8.02
CA PHE A 382 -17.28 -15.85 -7.31
C PHE A 382 -17.26 -14.61 -8.21
N GLN A 383 -18.39 -13.90 -8.24
CA GLN A 383 -18.58 -12.71 -9.07
C GLN A 383 -19.61 -11.76 -8.44
N PRO A 384 -19.57 -10.46 -8.78
CA PRO A 384 -20.59 -9.50 -8.34
C PRO A 384 -22.00 -9.98 -8.66
N GLY A 385 -22.92 -9.76 -7.72
CA GLY A 385 -24.27 -10.30 -7.77
C GLY A 385 -24.42 -11.65 -7.06
N ALA A 386 -23.38 -12.18 -6.40
CA ALA A 386 -23.46 -13.43 -5.64
C ALA A 386 -24.50 -13.39 -4.52
N PHE A 387 -24.74 -12.21 -3.92
CA PHE A 387 -25.66 -12.03 -2.80
C PHE A 387 -26.95 -11.30 -3.20
N GLY A 388 -28.09 -11.96 -3.03
CA GLY A 388 -29.41 -11.44 -3.40
C GLY A 388 -30.12 -10.57 -2.35
N GLY A 389 -29.51 -10.39 -1.17
CA GLY A 389 -30.19 -9.77 -0.03
C GLY A 389 -30.78 -10.80 0.94
N SER A 390 -31.51 -10.31 1.93
CA SER A 390 -32.28 -11.10 2.90
C SER A 390 -33.75 -10.78 2.74
N ALA A 391 -34.63 -11.77 3.01
CA ALA A 391 -36.07 -11.55 3.10
C ALA A 391 -36.42 -10.44 4.11
N ASP A 392 -35.60 -10.24 5.13
CA ASP A 392 -35.63 -9.08 6.00
C ASP A 392 -34.82 -7.92 5.40
N ALA A 393 -35.53 -6.98 4.77
CA ALA A 393 -34.94 -5.77 4.19
C ALA A 393 -34.14 -4.95 5.23
N ASN A 394 -34.51 -4.98 6.52
CA ASN A 394 -33.78 -4.25 7.55
C ASN A 394 -32.40 -4.83 7.81
N LYS A 395 -32.23 -6.16 7.72
CA LYS A 395 -30.91 -6.82 7.83
C LYS A 395 -30.02 -6.45 6.65
N THR A 396 -30.57 -6.51 5.44
CA THR A 396 -29.84 -6.11 4.22
C THR A 396 -29.38 -4.66 4.31
N GLU A 397 -30.26 -3.76 4.74
CA GLU A 397 -29.94 -2.35 4.87
C GLU A 397 -28.96 -2.08 6.03
N HIS A 398 -29.06 -2.83 7.13
CA HIS A 398 -28.08 -2.77 8.21
C HIS A 398 -26.68 -3.16 7.71
N PHE A 399 -26.56 -4.28 6.99
CA PHE A 399 -25.29 -4.69 6.38
C PHE A 399 -24.77 -3.63 5.41
N ASN A 400 -25.62 -3.08 4.53
CA ASN A 400 -25.21 -2.04 3.58
C ASN A 400 -24.60 -0.82 4.29
N ARG A 401 -25.16 -0.41 5.43
CA ARG A 401 -24.61 0.66 6.26
C ARG A 401 -23.26 0.27 6.88
N LEU A 402 -23.11 -0.96 7.36
CA LEU A 402 -21.83 -1.47 7.86
C LEU A 402 -20.76 -1.45 6.77
N PHE A 403 -21.10 -1.90 5.55
CA PHE A 403 -20.18 -1.89 4.42
C PHE A 403 -19.78 -0.47 4.01
N LYS A 404 -20.74 0.44 3.81
CA LYS A 404 -20.47 1.84 3.48
C LYS A 404 -19.57 2.52 4.51
N ARG A 405 -19.86 2.33 5.79
CA ARG A 405 -19.06 2.95 6.88
C ARG A 405 -17.70 2.28 7.03
N GLY A 406 -17.67 0.95 7.17
CA GLY A 406 -16.48 0.17 7.50
C GLY A 406 -15.51 -0.02 6.34
N VAL A 407 -16.02 -0.21 5.12
CA VAL A 407 -15.19 -0.47 3.93
C VAL A 407 -14.97 0.78 3.10
N LEU A 408 -16.03 1.55 2.79
CA LEU A 408 -15.90 2.74 1.95
C LEU A 408 -15.52 4.01 2.74
N GLY A 409 -15.71 3.99 4.07
CA GLY A 409 -15.44 5.13 4.93
C GLY A 409 -16.47 6.25 4.84
N GLU A 410 -17.68 5.96 4.34
CA GLU A 410 -18.76 6.94 4.32
C GLU A 410 -19.18 7.31 5.74
N SER A 411 -19.15 8.60 6.06
CA SER A 411 -19.79 9.11 7.28
C SER A 411 -21.32 9.06 7.12
N PRO A 412 -22.10 8.96 8.22
CA PRO A 412 -23.55 9.09 8.12
C PRO A 412 -23.87 10.40 7.40
N SER A 413 -24.52 10.32 6.23
CA SER A 413 -24.90 11.50 5.48
C SER A 413 -25.80 12.37 6.37
N VAL A 414 -25.33 13.57 6.72
CA VAL A 414 -26.22 14.71 6.81
C VAL A 414 -26.80 14.85 5.40
N SER A 415 -28.10 14.68 5.27
CA SER A 415 -28.84 14.66 4.01
C SER A 415 -28.39 15.78 3.05
N GLY A 416 -27.92 15.38 1.87
CA GLY A 416 -27.82 16.26 0.69
C GLY A 416 -26.47 16.93 0.43
N LEU A 417 -25.49 16.19 -0.10
CA LEU A 417 -24.45 16.70 -1.02
C LEU A 417 -23.79 15.49 -1.74
N PRO A 418 -23.53 15.55 -3.06
CA PRO A 418 -22.95 14.44 -3.80
C PRO A 418 -21.48 14.22 -3.44
N LEU A 419 -21.01 12.96 -3.55
CA LEU A 419 -19.65 12.50 -3.25
C LEU A 419 -18.58 13.46 -3.79
N ALA A 420 -18.03 14.28 -2.91
CA ALA A 420 -16.74 14.92 -3.12
C ALA A 420 -15.66 13.95 -2.65
N LEU A 421 -14.83 13.49 -3.58
CA LEU A 421 -13.47 13.04 -3.31
C LEU A 421 -12.88 13.91 -2.19
N HIS A 422 -12.50 13.30 -1.07
CA HIS A 422 -11.81 13.97 0.03
C HIS A 422 -10.44 14.46 -0.45
N SER A 423 -10.47 15.60 -1.15
CA SER A 423 -9.40 16.55 -1.28
C SER A 423 -9.27 17.26 0.06
N ALA A 424 -8.19 17.00 0.77
CA ALA A 424 -7.71 17.93 1.78
C ALA A 424 -7.13 19.16 1.07
N ALA A 425 -8.00 20.00 0.51
CA ALA A 425 -7.68 21.36 0.10
C ALA A 425 -8.95 22.22 0.24
N ALA A 426 -8.91 23.19 1.15
CA ALA A 426 -9.94 24.20 1.31
C ALA A 426 -10.00 25.12 0.06
N PRO A 427 -11.17 25.74 -0.24
CA PRO A 427 -11.49 26.27 -1.58
C PRO A 427 -10.99 27.70 -1.78
N GLY A 428 -10.52 28.00 -3.00
CA GLY A 428 -10.19 29.37 -3.39
C GLY A 428 -9.72 29.48 -4.84
N SER A 429 -10.60 30.03 -5.69
CA SER A 429 -10.37 30.56 -7.04
C SER A 429 -10.25 29.58 -8.22
N GLN A 430 -11.39 29.36 -8.87
CA GLN A 430 -11.46 29.16 -10.32
C GLN A 430 -10.81 30.37 -11.02
N LYS A 431 -9.84 30.13 -11.92
CA LYS A 431 -9.59 30.97 -13.10
C LYS A 431 -8.81 30.19 -14.15
N SER A 432 -9.51 29.91 -15.25
CA SER A 432 -9.05 29.63 -16.62
C SER A 432 -7.71 28.91 -16.83
N TRP A 433 -7.80 27.64 -17.23
CA TRP A 433 -6.77 27.00 -18.04
C TRP A 433 -6.69 27.68 -19.41
N ARG A 434 -5.63 28.45 -19.65
CA ARG A 434 -5.14 28.73 -21.01
C ARG A 434 -3.74 28.13 -21.11
N GLY A 435 -3.58 27.25 -22.09
CA GLY A 435 -2.36 26.52 -22.33
C GLY A 435 -1.20 27.45 -22.66
N HIS A 436 -0.05 27.12 -22.11
CA HIS A 436 1.23 27.49 -22.69
C HIS A 436 2.10 26.24 -22.78
N HIS A 437 2.50 25.96 -24.01
CA HIS A 437 3.50 24.99 -24.41
C HIS A 437 4.72 25.02 -23.49
N PHE A 438 5.11 23.87 -22.95
CA PHE A 438 6.49 23.64 -22.55
C PHE A 438 7.14 22.65 -23.48
N MET A 439 8.26 23.11 -24.06
CA MET A 439 9.05 22.40 -25.03
C MET A 439 9.57 21.08 -24.47
N ALA A 440 9.44 20.04 -25.28
CA ALA A 440 10.19 18.81 -25.16
C ALA A 440 11.69 19.14 -25.25
N GLY A 441 12.44 18.81 -24.21
CA GLY A 441 13.90 18.93 -24.18
C GLY A 441 14.52 17.96 -23.18
N ALA A 442 15.37 17.07 -23.69
CA ALA A 442 16.20 16.08 -22.99
C ALA A 442 15.48 14.85 -22.37
N LYS A 443 15.46 13.76 -23.16
CA LYS A 443 15.28 12.38 -22.67
C LYS A 443 16.42 12.02 -21.71
N ALA A 444 16.14 11.92 -20.41
CA ALA A 444 16.98 11.21 -19.46
C ALA A 444 16.23 9.98 -18.91
N LYS A 445 16.52 8.80 -19.48
CA LYS A 445 16.10 7.51 -18.91
C LYS A 445 16.97 7.21 -17.70
N ALA A 446 16.57 7.65 -16.52
CA ALA A 446 17.00 7.02 -15.28
C ALA A 446 15.84 6.15 -14.77
N ALA A 447 15.73 4.91 -15.26
CA ALA A 447 14.97 3.90 -14.52
C ALA A 447 15.86 3.45 -13.34
N CYS A 448 15.29 3.07 -12.20
CA CYS A 448 16.06 2.39 -11.14
C CYS A 448 16.39 0.94 -11.59
N SER A 449 16.90 0.74 -12.82
CA SER A 449 17.22 -0.59 -13.32
C SER A 449 18.31 -1.19 -12.44
N VAL A 450 17.95 -2.14 -11.59
CA VAL A 450 18.88 -2.93 -10.79
C VAL A 450 19.72 -3.76 -11.76
N ARG A 451 20.89 -3.25 -12.12
CA ARG A 451 21.89 -4.02 -12.88
C ARG A 451 22.76 -4.76 -11.87
N PHE A 452 22.68 -6.08 -11.86
CA PHE A 452 23.68 -6.91 -11.20
C PHE A 452 24.92 -6.96 -12.09
N ALA A 453 26.08 -6.64 -11.51
CA ALA A 453 27.32 -7.22 -12.03
C ALA A 453 27.24 -8.71 -11.70
N GLY A 454 27.33 -9.58 -12.72
CA GLY A 454 27.26 -11.02 -12.55
C GLY A 454 28.26 -11.51 -11.50
N ALA A 455 27.87 -12.56 -10.79
CA ALA A 455 28.79 -13.38 -10.01
C ALA A 455 29.82 -14.05 -10.94
#